data_AF-A0A960YA77-F1
#
_entry.id   AF-A0A960YA77-F1
#
_cell.length_a   1.000
_cell.length_b   1.000
_cell.length_c   1.000
_cell.angle_alpha   90.00
_cell.angle_beta   90.00
_cell.angle_gamma   90.00
#
_symmetry.space_group_name_H-M   'P 1'
#
loop_
_entity.id
_entity.type
_entity.pdbx_description
1 polymer ?
#
loop_
_entity_poly.entity_id
_entity_poly.type
_entity_poly.pdbx_seq_one_letter_code
_entity_poly.pdbx_strand_id
1 'polypeptide(L)'
;MTSKNPSNELQTDATANNLPHNAMDYLQEGCVIIGRNRRYLYVNDAAARHGRTTKESLVGRPVLEAYPGLERTQWQDLLEECMESRVTQRFEYEFEYSDGEKKWFEFRFEPVPHGVFVLSVDITQRRQDQEQLRVSRKLEALGRLTGGIAHDFNNILTVILNCTDFALKDLDESERRHRDINEIGKAAGRAASLTRQLLAFSRRQVMKPEIVDLNEVLTNMRHMLQRLIGEDITIKSQLAEDLGKSSLDPSQIEQVIMNLVI
;
A
#
# COMPACT_ATOMS: atom_id res chain seq x y z
N MET A 1 73.32 -29.97 -10.27
CA MET A 1 73.76 -28.60 -9.95
C MET A 1 72.71 -27.63 -10.44
N THR A 2 72.19 -26.80 -9.51
CA THR A 2 71.58 -25.47 -9.71
C THR A 2 70.38 -25.34 -10.68
N SER A 3 69.22 -24.78 -10.34
CA SER A 3 68.79 -24.00 -9.18
C SER A 3 67.25 -23.91 -9.26
N LYS A 4 66.54 -24.32 -8.20
CA LYS A 4 65.12 -23.96 -7.99
C LYS A 4 65.09 -22.49 -7.62
N ASN A 5 64.39 -21.68 -8.41
CA ASN A 5 64.15 -20.27 -8.11
C ASN A 5 62.99 -20.19 -7.09
N PRO A 6 63.21 -19.79 -5.81
CA PRO A 6 62.20 -19.85 -4.76
C PRO A 6 61.53 -18.48 -4.55
N SER A 7 61.11 -17.82 -5.62
CA SER A 7 60.72 -16.40 -5.56
C SER A 7 59.28 -16.11 -6.02
N ASN A 8 58.41 -17.13 -6.16
CA ASN A 8 57.08 -16.92 -6.74
C ASN A 8 55.89 -17.46 -5.92
N GLU A 9 56.07 -17.78 -4.63
CA GLU A 9 54.99 -18.32 -3.77
C GLU A 9 54.49 -17.35 -2.68
N LEU A 10 54.91 -16.08 -2.66
CA LEU A 10 54.59 -15.15 -1.57
C LEU A 10 53.74 -13.92 -1.97
N GLN A 11 53.09 -13.93 -3.14
CA GLN A 11 52.29 -12.79 -3.61
C GLN A 11 50.76 -13.00 -3.58
N THR A 12 50.26 -14.09 -3.00
CA THR A 12 48.83 -14.47 -3.02
C THR A 12 48.07 -14.31 -1.70
N ASP A 13 48.67 -13.80 -0.61
CA ASP A 13 48.04 -13.79 0.72
C ASP A 13 47.43 -12.44 1.16
N ALA A 14 47.65 -11.34 0.43
CA ALA A 14 47.13 -10.03 0.80
C ALA A 14 45.66 -9.81 0.37
N THR A 15 45.18 -10.52 -0.65
CA THR A 15 43.79 -10.45 -1.11
C THR A 15 42.86 -11.32 -0.26
N ALA A 16 43.35 -12.46 0.25
CA ALA A 16 42.54 -13.37 1.06
C ALA A 16 42.17 -12.80 2.44
N ASN A 17 43.08 -12.07 3.08
CA ASN A 17 42.82 -11.42 4.38
C ASN A 17 41.89 -10.20 4.31
N ASN A 18 41.62 -9.66 3.12
CA ASN A 18 40.70 -8.54 2.89
C ASN A 18 39.34 -8.97 2.31
N LEU A 19 39.15 -10.26 1.98
CA LEU A 19 37.88 -10.80 1.48
C LEU A 19 36.67 -10.50 2.40
N PRO A 20 36.76 -10.64 3.74
CA PRO A 20 35.61 -10.37 4.61
C PRO A 20 35.22 -8.88 4.64
N HIS A 21 36.20 -7.98 4.59
CA HIS A 21 35.97 -6.53 4.61
C HIS A 21 35.35 -6.04 3.30
N ASN A 22 35.78 -6.58 2.16
CA ASN A 22 35.25 -6.19 0.85
C ASN A 22 33.87 -6.81 0.58
N ALA A 23 33.57 -8.01 1.10
CA ALA A 23 32.26 -8.65 0.92
C ALA A 23 31.11 -7.81 1.50
N MET A 24 31.35 -7.17 2.65
CA MET A 24 30.37 -6.30 3.31
C MET A 24 30.02 -5.05 2.52
N ASP A 25 30.88 -4.60 1.60
CA ASP A 25 30.63 -3.42 0.75
C ASP A 25 29.69 -3.71 -0.43
N TYR A 26 29.54 -4.99 -0.81
CA TYR A 26 28.57 -5.43 -1.82
C TYR A 26 27.17 -5.62 -1.26
N LEU A 27 27.00 -5.59 0.07
CA LEU A 27 25.70 -5.66 0.70
C LEU A 27 24.89 -4.38 0.42
N GLN A 28 23.58 -4.56 0.27
CA GLN A 28 22.66 -3.42 0.20
C GLN A 28 22.33 -2.90 1.60
N GLU A 29 22.48 -3.75 2.61
CA GLU A 29 22.31 -3.43 4.01
C GLU A 29 23.52 -2.66 4.53
N GLY A 30 23.25 -1.65 5.35
CA GLY A 30 24.30 -0.87 5.99
C GLY A 30 24.85 -1.61 7.19
N CYS A 31 26.15 -1.87 7.18
CA CYS A 31 26.88 -2.57 8.22
C CYS A 31 27.82 -1.59 8.91
N VAL A 32 27.70 -1.45 10.23
CA VAL A 32 28.63 -0.67 11.05
C VAL A 32 29.09 -1.45 12.27
N ILE A 33 30.33 -1.23 12.71
CA ILE A 33 30.79 -1.69 14.02
C ILE A 33 31.09 -0.45 14.86
N ILE A 34 30.50 -0.41 16.05
CA ILE A 34 30.70 0.66 17.01
C ILE A 34 31.46 0.09 18.19
N GLY A 35 32.59 0.71 18.52
CA GLY A 35 33.41 0.31 19.64
C GLY A 35 32.77 0.63 20.99
N ARG A 36 33.28 0.02 22.06
CA ARG A 36 32.85 0.33 23.44
C ARG A 36 32.99 1.80 23.83
N ASN A 37 33.87 2.53 23.15
CA ASN A 37 34.04 3.98 23.29
C ASN A 37 33.00 4.81 22.50
N ARG A 38 31.95 4.16 21.97
CA ARG A 38 30.84 4.78 21.21
C ARG A 38 31.30 5.49 19.93
N ARG A 39 32.38 4.98 19.32
CA ARG A 39 32.92 5.49 18.04
C ARG A 39 32.79 4.42 16.96
N TYR A 40 32.58 4.84 15.72
CA TYR A 40 32.58 3.93 14.58
C TYR A 40 33.98 3.35 14.38
N LEU A 41 34.09 2.02 14.40
CA LEU A 41 35.29 1.27 14.05
C LEU A 41 35.25 0.80 12.59
N TYR A 42 34.05 0.55 12.06
CA TYR A 42 33.84 0.12 10.69
C TYR A 42 32.50 0.64 10.17
N VAL A 43 32.47 0.98 8.87
CA VAL A 43 31.28 1.41 8.14
C VAL A 43 31.40 0.93 6.69
N ASN A 44 30.38 0.25 6.16
CA ASN A 44 30.32 -0.14 4.75
C ASN A 44 29.65 0.95 3.86
N ASP A 45 29.66 0.77 2.54
CA ASP A 45 29.15 1.81 1.63
C ASP A 45 27.65 2.02 1.76
N ALA A 46 26.91 0.94 2.03
CA ALA A 46 25.48 1.01 2.24
C ALA A 46 25.11 1.86 3.46
N ALA A 47 25.79 1.70 4.60
CA ALA A 47 25.54 2.49 5.79
C ALA A 47 25.83 3.98 5.56
N ALA A 48 26.91 4.29 4.84
CA ALA A 48 27.23 5.66 4.45
C ALA A 48 26.13 6.26 3.53
N ARG A 49 25.65 5.50 2.54
CA ARG A 49 24.52 5.90 1.68
C ARG A 49 23.22 6.10 2.45
N HIS A 50 22.85 5.19 3.36
CA HIS A 50 21.67 5.31 4.23
C HIS A 50 21.74 6.59 5.06
N GLY A 51 22.94 6.90 5.56
CA GLY A 51 23.21 8.13 6.29
C GLY A 51 23.44 9.38 5.43
N ARG A 52 23.35 9.29 4.11
CA ARG A 52 23.67 10.35 3.13
C ARG A 52 25.00 11.07 3.43
N THR A 53 26.01 10.29 3.78
CA THR A 53 27.34 10.76 4.13
C THR A 53 28.41 9.84 3.54
N THR A 54 29.68 10.08 3.85
CA THR A 54 30.80 9.24 3.42
C THR A 54 31.35 8.39 4.57
N LYS A 55 31.95 7.24 4.25
CA LYS A 55 32.58 6.36 5.25
C LYS A 55 33.65 7.09 6.06
N GLU A 56 34.47 7.88 5.38
CA GLU A 56 35.62 8.59 5.95
C GLU A 56 35.19 9.64 6.96
N SER A 57 33.97 10.19 6.80
CA SER A 57 33.43 11.16 7.75
C SER A 57 32.93 10.49 9.04
N LEU A 58 32.63 9.18 9.00
CA LEU A 58 32.03 8.44 10.09
C LEU A 58 33.05 7.69 10.94
N VAL A 59 34.02 7.02 10.32
CA VAL A 59 35.01 6.20 11.03
C VAL A 59 35.77 7.05 12.06
N GLY A 60 35.83 6.57 13.31
CA GLY A 60 36.46 7.25 14.43
C GLY A 60 35.61 8.33 15.10
N ARG A 61 34.51 8.78 14.50
CA ARG A 61 33.62 9.78 15.11
C ARG A 61 32.69 9.16 16.16
N PRO A 62 32.28 9.94 17.19
CA PRO A 62 31.21 9.53 18.10
C PRO A 62 29.90 9.35 17.35
N VAL A 63 29.14 8.31 17.69
CA VAL A 63 27.90 7.96 16.96
C VAL A 63 26.87 9.10 16.95
N LEU A 64 26.67 9.77 18.09
CA LEU A 64 25.67 10.84 18.24
C LEU A 64 26.03 12.12 17.46
N GLU A 65 27.32 12.34 17.16
CA GLU A 65 27.75 13.51 16.39
C GLU A 65 27.57 13.30 14.88
N ALA A 66 27.55 12.04 14.43
CA ALA A 66 27.43 11.70 13.02
C ALA A 66 25.99 11.84 12.48
N TYR A 67 24.99 11.65 13.34
CA TYR A 67 23.58 11.69 12.95
C TYR A 67 22.75 12.49 13.98
N PRO A 68 22.68 13.82 13.83
CA PRO A 68 21.81 14.66 14.64
C PRO A 68 20.35 14.20 14.51
N GLY A 69 19.67 13.96 15.62
CA GLY A 69 18.32 13.43 15.72
C GLY A 69 18.24 12.02 16.30
N LEU A 70 19.32 11.22 16.24
CA LEU A 70 19.35 9.89 16.88
C LEU A 70 19.19 10.00 18.40
N GLU A 71 19.64 11.10 19.02
CA GLU A 71 19.50 11.37 20.45
C GLU A 71 18.03 11.49 20.91
N ARG A 72 17.09 11.72 19.98
CA ARG A 72 15.65 11.81 20.26
C ARG A 72 14.95 10.46 20.17
N THR A 73 15.70 9.39 19.89
CA THR A 73 15.19 8.04 19.69
C THR A 73 15.73 7.10 20.77
N GLN A 74 15.18 5.88 20.84
CA GLN A 74 15.68 4.84 21.74
C GLN A 74 17.01 4.22 21.30
N TRP A 75 17.58 4.67 20.18
CA TRP A 75 18.74 4.05 19.54
C TRP A 75 19.96 4.01 20.48
N GLN A 76 20.21 5.08 21.25
CA GLN A 76 21.32 5.12 22.19
C GLN A 76 21.11 4.13 23.35
N ASP A 77 19.93 4.12 23.95
CA ASP A 77 19.59 3.22 25.05
C ASP A 77 19.74 1.75 24.62
N LEU A 78 19.28 1.42 23.41
CA LEU A 78 19.41 0.07 22.85
C LEU A 78 20.85 -0.31 22.53
N LEU A 79 21.68 0.64 22.08
CA LEU A 79 23.10 0.41 21.88
C LEU A 79 23.79 0.10 23.23
N GLU A 80 23.51 0.90 24.27
CA GLU A 80 24.06 0.72 25.61
C GLU A 80 23.59 -0.62 26.22
N GLU A 81 22.29 -0.91 26.15
CA GLU A 81 21.71 -2.17 26.62
C GLU A 81 22.33 -3.38 25.90
N CYS A 82 22.51 -3.31 24.57
CA CYS A 82 23.18 -4.36 23.81
C CYS A 82 24.64 -4.56 24.25
N MET A 83 25.37 -3.49 24.57
CA MET A 83 26.75 -3.59 25.07
C MET A 83 26.82 -4.23 26.45
N GLU A 84 25.94 -3.84 27.36
CA GLU A 84 25.97 -4.26 28.76
C GLU A 84 25.41 -5.68 28.94
N SER A 85 24.21 -5.93 28.41
CA SER A 85 23.52 -7.22 28.56
C SER A 85 24.07 -8.30 27.62
N ARG A 86 24.76 -7.89 26.54
CA ARG A 86 25.14 -8.74 25.41
C ARG A 86 23.96 -9.51 24.82
N VAL A 87 22.80 -8.87 24.76
CA VAL A 87 21.59 -9.37 24.09
C VAL A 87 21.35 -8.56 22.82
N THR A 88 20.96 -9.26 21.75
CA THR A 88 20.59 -8.65 20.48
C THR A 88 19.38 -7.73 20.64
N GLN A 89 19.46 -6.52 20.08
CA GLN A 89 18.36 -5.56 20.07
C GLN A 89 17.86 -5.31 18.64
N ARG A 90 16.58 -4.96 18.51
CA ARG A 90 15.98 -4.57 17.23
C ARG A 90 15.16 -3.31 17.39
N PHE A 91 15.29 -2.42 16.42
CA PHE A 91 14.62 -1.12 16.41
C PHE A 91 14.19 -0.77 14.98
N GLU A 92 12.97 -0.30 14.80
CA GLU A 92 12.51 0.22 13.51
C GLU A 92 12.20 1.70 13.64
N TYR A 93 12.69 2.51 12.70
CA TYR A 93 12.53 3.96 12.75
C TYR A 93 12.36 4.57 11.36
N GLU A 94 11.53 5.59 11.27
CA GLU A 94 11.34 6.39 10.06
C GLU A 94 12.25 7.60 10.11
N PHE A 95 13.20 7.66 9.19
CA PHE A 95 14.03 8.84 9.00
C PHE A 95 13.38 9.76 7.99
N GLU A 96 13.42 11.06 8.31
CA GLU A 96 13.11 12.14 7.38
C GLU A 96 14.43 12.82 7.01
N TYR A 97 14.76 12.77 5.73
CA TYR A 97 15.96 13.41 5.20
C TYR A 97 15.73 14.91 4.95
N SER A 98 16.82 15.67 4.77
CA SER A 98 16.77 17.11 4.56
C SER A 98 16.03 17.57 3.31
N ASP A 99 15.85 16.69 2.32
CA ASP A 99 15.03 16.92 1.12
C ASP A 99 13.54 16.54 1.30
N GLY A 100 13.16 16.08 2.49
CA GLY A 100 11.81 15.62 2.81
C GLY A 100 11.52 14.16 2.45
N GLU A 101 12.48 13.42 1.87
CA GLU A 101 12.30 11.98 1.65
C GLU A 101 12.19 11.26 3.00
N LYS A 102 11.24 10.32 3.10
CA LYS A 102 11.06 9.47 4.29
C LYS A 102 11.41 8.02 3.98
N LYS A 103 12.22 7.42 4.83
CA LYS A 103 12.59 6.01 4.72
C LYS A 103 12.50 5.29 6.06
N TRP A 104 11.99 4.07 6.00
CA TRP A 104 11.95 3.17 7.15
C TRP A 104 13.19 2.30 7.18
N PHE A 105 13.88 2.31 8.31
CA PHE A 105 15.01 1.43 8.56
C PHE A 105 14.74 0.51 9.74
N GLU A 106 15.11 -0.75 9.58
CA GLU A 106 15.26 -1.70 10.67
C GLU A 106 16.74 -1.77 11.06
N PHE A 107 17.02 -1.46 12.32
CA PHE A 107 18.32 -1.67 12.94
C PHE A 107 18.32 -2.94 13.77
N ARG A 108 19.37 -3.75 13.61
CA ARG A 108 19.68 -4.88 14.48
C ARG A 108 21.03 -4.65 15.11
N PHE A 109 21.09 -4.75 16.43
CA PHE A 109 22.29 -4.57 17.22
C PHE A 109 22.72 -5.94 17.70
N GLU A 110 23.90 -6.37 17.27
CA GLU A 110 24.49 -7.65 17.65
C GLU A 110 25.74 -7.39 18.48
N PRO A 111 25.84 -7.92 19.71
CA PRO A 111 27.02 -7.72 20.54
C PRO A 111 28.21 -8.46 19.93
N VAL A 112 29.33 -7.76 19.76
CA VAL A 112 30.60 -8.32 19.27
C VAL A 112 31.71 -8.07 20.29
N PRO A 113 32.82 -8.83 20.31
CA PRO A 113 33.82 -8.74 21.38
C PRO A 113 34.31 -7.32 21.69
N HIS A 114 34.45 -6.48 20.65
CA HIS A 114 34.98 -5.11 20.75
C HIS A 114 33.91 -4.01 20.78
N GLY A 115 32.62 -4.36 20.84
CA GLY A 115 31.52 -3.39 20.84
C GLY A 115 30.21 -3.97 20.31
N VAL A 116 29.57 -3.28 19.37
CA VAL A 116 28.29 -3.69 18.77
C VAL A 116 28.38 -3.60 17.27
N PHE A 117 27.95 -4.66 16.58
CA PHE A 117 27.67 -4.63 15.16
C PHE A 117 26.23 -4.17 14.95
N VAL A 118 26.03 -3.16 14.11
CA VAL A 118 24.69 -2.67 13.76
C VAL A 118 24.46 -2.91 12.28
N LEU A 119 23.41 -3.68 11.97
CA LEU A 119 22.88 -3.85 10.65
C LEU A 119 21.71 -2.88 10.45
N SER A 120 21.71 -2.14 9.36
CA SER A 120 20.62 -1.25 8.94
C SER A 120 20.04 -1.75 7.62
N VAL A 121 18.74 -2.04 7.62
CA VAL A 121 18.03 -2.55 6.45
C VAL A 121 16.96 -1.56 6.06
N ASP A 122 16.99 -1.06 4.82
CA ASP A 122 15.88 -0.27 4.28
C ASP A 122 14.67 -1.19 4.09
N ILE A 123 13.63 -0.96 4.89
CA ILE A 123 12.38 -1.73 4.87
C ILE A 123 11.23 -0.91 4.28
N THR A 124 11.51 0.21 3.62
CA THR A 124 10.50 1.13 3.09
C THR A 124 9.56 0.42 2.12
N GLN A 125 10.11 -0.23 1.09
CA GLN A 125 9.30 -0.95 0.10
C GLN A 125 8.49 -2.07 0.76
N ARG A 126 9.13 -2.86 1.62
CA ARG A 126 8.47 -3.96 2.35
C ARG A 126 7.29 -3.45 3.19
N ARG A 127 7.44 -2.34 3.89
CA ARG A 127 6.38 -1.71 4.69
C ARG A 127 5.24 -1.19 3.81
N GLN A 128 5.56 -0.54 2.69
CA GLN A 128 4.57 -0.07 1.71
C GLN A 128 3.76 -1.24 1.14
N ASP A 129 4.42 -2.32 0.73
CA ASP A 129 3.76 -3.51 0.19
C ASP A 129 2.87 -4.19 1.24
N GLN A 130 3.35 -4.28 2.49
CA GLN A 130 2.56 -4.84 3.59
C GLN A 130 1.32 -4.00 3.89
N GLU A 131 1.43 -2.68 3.87
CA GLU A 131 0.29 -1.80 4.10
C GLU A 131 -0.71 -1.86 2.94
N GLN A 132 -0.23 -1.86 1.68
CA GLN A 132 -1.07 -2.07 0.51
C GLN A 132 -1.80 -3.40 0.57
N LEU A 133 -1.10 -4.48 0.97
CA LEU A 133 -1.71 -5.79 1.14
C LEU A 133 -2.76 -5.79 2.26
N ARG A 134 -2.48 -5.11 3.38
CA ARG A 134 -3.43 -4.97 4.50
C ARG A 134 -4.70 -4.25 4.07
N VAL A 135 -4.56 -3.13 3.36
CA VAL A 135 -5.68 -2.37 2.80
C VAL A 135 -6.45 -3.22 1.78
N SER A 136 -5.74 -3.90 0.88
CA SER A 136 -6.31 -4.81 -0.12
C SER A 136 -7.14 -5.93 0.51
N ARG A 137 -6.64 -6.58 1.57
CA ARG A 137 -7.36 -7.62 2.31
C ARG A 137 -8.58 -7.07 3.04
N LYS A 138 -8.48 -5.87 3.61
CA LYS A 138 -9.63 -5.20 4.26
C LYS A 138 -10.73 -4.92 3.23
N LEU A 139 -10.36 -4.43 2.04
CA LEU A 139 -11.30 -4.21 0.94
C LEU A 139 -11.89 -5.51 0.40
N GLU A 140 -11.11 -6.58 0.32
CA GLU A 140 -11.60 -7.90 -0.10
C GLU A 140 -12.61 -8.49 0.90
N ALA A 141 -12.31 -8.41 2.20
CA ALA A 141 -13.20 -8.86 3.26
C ALA A 141 -14.51 -8.06 3.25
N LEU A 142 -14.42 -6.72 3.09
CA LEU A 142 -15.59 -5.86 2.94
C LEU A 142 -16.37 -6.24 1.66
N GLY A 143 -15.69 -6.45 0.54
CA GLY A 143 -16.29 -6.86 -0.72
C GLY A 143 -17.12 -8.14 -0.62
N ARG A 144 -16.55 -9.20 -0.03
CA ARG A 144 -17.26 -10.48 0.20
C ARG A 144 -18.45 -10.34 1.15
N LEU A 145 -18.28 -9.59 2.25
CA LEU A 145 -19.33 -9.40 3.25
C LEU A 145 -20.49 -8.57 2.67
N THR A 146 -20.17 -7.49 1.94
CA THR A 146 -21.16 -6.62 1.32
C THR A 146 -21.94 -7.33 0.21
N GLY A 147 -21.32 -8.22 -0.57
CA GLY A 147 -22.02 -8.95 -1.63
C GLY A 147 -23.18 -9.82 -1.14
N GLY A 148 -22.96 -10.57 -0.05
CA GLY A 148 -23.99 -11.42 0.57
C GLY A 148 -25.08 -10.61 1.28
N ILE A 149 -24.68 -9.66 2.14
CA ILE A 149 -25.63 -8.82 2.90
C ILE A 149 -26.49 -7.98 1.95
N ALA A 150 -25.90 -7.40 0.91
CA ALA A 150 -26.63 -6.54 -0.01
C ALA A 150 -27.59 -7.34 -0.92
N HIS A 151 -27.27 -8.59 -1.24
CA HIS A 151 -28.22 -9.48 -1.91
C HIS A 151 -29.45 -9.71 -1.02
N ASP A 152 -29.26 -10.02 0.26
CA ASP A 152 -30.37 -10.26 1.20
C ASP A 152 -31.20 -9.00 1.46
N PHE A 153 -30.57 -7.82 1.54
CA PHE A 153 -31.27 -6.55 1.61
C PHE A 153 -32.11 -6.30 0.36
N ASN A 154 -31.58 -6.55 -0.84
CA ASN A 154 -32.35 -6.43 -2.07
C ASN A 154 -33.55 -7.38 -2.07
N ASN A 155 -33.40 -8.61 -1.55
CA ASN A 155 -34.52 -9.55 -1.45
C ASN A 155 -35.65 -9.01 -0.57
N ILE A 156 -35.32 -8.49 0.61
CA ILE A 156 -36.32 -7.90 1.53
C ILE A 156 -36.96 -6.66 0.89
N LEU A 157 -36.17 -5.78 0.28
CA LEU A 157 -36.66 -4.57 -0.35
C LEU A 157 -37.56 -4.86 -1.55
N THR A 158 -37.27 -5.90 -2.34
CA THR A 158 -38.15 -6.36 -3.42
C THR A 158 -39.51 -6.80 -2.87
N VAL A 159 -39.55 -7.53 -1.74
CA VAL A 159 -40.82 -7.92 -1.11
C VAL A 159 -41.58 -6.69 -0.62
N ILE A 160 -40.91 -5.75 0.06
CA ILE A 160 -41.53 -4.52 0.55
C ILE A 160 -42.13 -3.72 -0.61
N LEU A 161 -41.36 -3.52 -1.70
CA LEU A 161 -41.82 -2.81 -2.89
C LEU A 161 -43.04 -3.49 -3.52
N ASN A 162 -43.02 -4.81 -3.66
CA ASN A 162 -44.17 -5.55 -4.20
C ASN A 162 -45.41 -5.40 -3.30
N CYS A 163 -45.25 -5.50 -1.98
CA CYS A 163 -46.35 -5.31 -1.04
C CYS A 163 -46.93 -3.89 -1.12
N THR A 164 -46.09 -2.87 -1.23
CA THR A 164 -46.56 -1.48 -1.40
C THR A 164 -47.28 -1.31 -2.73
N ASP A 165 -46.75 -1.87 -3.82
CA ASP A 165 -47.38 -1.80 -5.14
C ASP A 165 -48.74 -2.50 -5.18
N PHE A 166 -48.88 -3.66 -4.52
CA PHE A 166 -50.17 -4.34 -4.41
C PHE A 166 -51.16 -3.56 -3.55
N ALA A 167 -50.74 -3.08 -2.39
CA ALA A 167 -51.63 -2.35 -1.49
C ALA A 167 -52.12 -1.02 -2.10
N LEU A 168 -51.30 -0.36 -2.92
CA LEU A 168 -51.71 0.86 -3.64
C LEU A 168 -52.76 0.58 -4.72
N LYS A 169 -52.77 -0.61 -5.34
CA LYS A 169 -53.80 -0.98 -6.34
C LYS A 169 -55.20 -1.11 -5.74
N ASP A 170 -55.29 -1.41 -4.46
CA ASP A 170 -56.55 -1.65 -3.74
C ASP A 170 -57.05 -0.40 -2.98
N LEU A 171 -56.30 0.71 -3.03
CA LEU A 171 -56.61 1.95 -2.30
C LEU A 171 -56.91 3.10 -3.26
N ASP A 172 -57.86 3.94 -2.87
CA ASP A 172 -58.15 5.18 -3.61
C ASP A 172 -57.07 6.24 -3.31
N GLU A 173 -56.63 6.99 -4.32
CA GLU A 173 -55.55 7.98 -4.19
C GLU A 173 -55.85 9.08 -3.15
N SER A 174 -57.14 9.35 -2.91
CA SER A 174 -57.61 10.32 -1.93
C SER A 174 -57.41 9.87 -0.48
N GLU A 175 -57.22 8.56 -0.25
CA GLU A 175 -57.07 8.00 1.08
C GLU A 175 -55.73 8.37 1.71
N ARG A 176 -55.75 8.67 3.01
CA ARG A 176 -54.53 8.87 3.80
C ARG A 176 -53.60 7.65 3.72
N ARG A 177 -54.18 6.44 3.75
CA ARG A 177 -53.45 5.16 3.67
C ARG A 177 -52.69 5.02 2.34
N HIS A 178 -53.28 5.48 1.23
CA HIS A 178 -52.60 5.48 -0.06
C HIS A 178 -51.33 6.34 0.00
N ARG A 179 -51.43 7.54 0.60
CA ARG A 179 -50.27 8.43 0.80
C ARG A 179 -49.18 7.81 1.67
N ASP A 180 -49.57 7.18 2.79
CA ASP A 180 -48.61 6.56 3.73
C ASP A 180 -47.88 5.37 3.08
N ILE A 181 -48.60 4.50 2.35
CA ILE A 181 -48.00 3.35 1.65
C ILE A 181 -47.10 3.80 0.50
N ASN A 182 -47.48 4.85 -0.23
CA ASN A 182 -46.64 5.41 -1.29
C ASN A 182 -45.30 5.94 -0.75
N GLU A 183 -45.28 6.59 0.41
CA GLU A 183 -44.02 7.03 1.05
C GLU A 183 -43.14 5.86 1.50
N ILE A 184 -43.73 4.75 1.99
CA ILE A 184 -42.99 3.52 2.30
C ILE A 184 -42.35 2.94 1.03
N GLY A 185 -43.10 2.87 -0.07
CA GLY A 185 -42.59 2.39 -1.35
C GLY A 185 -41.43 3.23 -1.87
N LYS A 186 -41.55 4.58 -1.82
CA LYS A 186 -40.46 5.50 -2.17
C LYS A 186 -39.23 5.30 -1.28
N ALA A 187 -39.41 5.13 0.03
CA ALA A 187 -38.31 4.89 0.96
C ALA A 187 -37.59 3.56 0.67
N ALA A 188 -38.34 2.49 0.41
CA ALA A 188 -37.80 1.19 0.01
C ALA A 188 -37.04 1.28 -1.33
N GLY A 189 -37.57 2.01 -2.30
CA GLY A 189 -36.92 2.26 -3.59
C GLY A 189 -35.57 2.98 -3.45
N ARG A 190 -35.51 4.01 -2.60
CA ARG A 190 -34.26 4.71 -2.27
C ARG A 190 -33.24 3.78 -1.61
N ALA A 191 -33.67 2.96 -0.64
CA ALA A 191 -32.81 1.99 0.03
C ALA A 191 -32.26 0.92 -0.94
N ALA A 192 -33.07 0.48 -1.91
CA ALA A 192 -32.64 -0.48 -2.92
C ALA A 192 -31.60 0.13 -3.87
N SER A 193 -31.76 1.41 -4.23
CA SER A 193 -30.76 2.15 -5.01
C SER A 193 -29.42 2.23 -4.28
N LEU A 194 -29.43 2.64 -3.00
CA LEU A 194 -28.22 2.74 -2.17
C LEU A 194 -27.51 1.38 -2.01
N THR A 195 -28.29 0.31 -1.81
CA THR A 195 -27.76 -1.05 -1.67
C THR A 195 -27.08 -1.52 -2.97
N ARG A 196 -27.65 -1.18 -4.14
CA ARG A 196 -27.03 -1.46 -5.45
C ARG A 196 -25.73 -0.68 -5.66
N GLN A 197 -25.66 0.58 -5.23
CA GLN A 197 -24.43 1.39 -5.29
C GLN A 197 -23.31 0.79 -4.42
N LEU A 198 -23.64 0.34 -3.21
CA LEU A 198 -22.72 -0.38 -2.31
C LEU A 198 -22.21 -1.69 -2.94
N LEU A 199 -23.08 -2.45 -3.61
CA LEU A 199 -22.72 -3.67 -4.34
C LEU A 199 -21.77 -3.41 -5.50
N ALA A 200 -22.01 -2.33 -6.26
CA ALA A 200 -21.11 -1.93 -7.34
C ALA A 200 -19.70 -1.67 -6.78
N PHE A 201 -19.61 -0.89 -5.70
CA PHE A 201 -18.33 -0.57 -5.05
C PHE A 201 -17.60 -1.79 -4.46
N SER A 202 -18.35 -2.79 -3.98
CA SER A 202 -17.83 -4.00 -3.32
C SER A 202 -17.30 -5.07 -4.30
N ARG A 203 -17.73 -5.06 -5.56
CA ARG A 203 -17.33 -6.08 -6.54
C ARG A 203 -15.90 -5.83 -7.04
N ARG A 204 -14.93 -6.59 -6.52
CA ARG A 204 -13.77 -7.02 -7.32
C ARG A 204 -14.26 -8.01 -8.36
N GLN A 205 -14.77 -7.53 -9.50
CA GLN A 205 -14.83 -8.39 -10.68
C GLN A 205 -13.39 -8.66 -11.11
N VAL A 206 -13.05 -9.93 -11.35
CA VAL A 206 -11.88 -10.27 -12.16
C VAL A 206 -12.08 -9.56 -13.47
N MET A 207 -11.22 -8.59 -13.78
CA MET A 207 -11.26 -7.85 -15.04
C MET A 207 -11.33 -8.86 -16.17
N LYS A 208 -12.36 -8.75 -17.00
CA LYS A 208 -12.43 -9.47 -18.28
C LYS A 208 -12.30 -8.43 -19.39
N PRO A 209 -11.07 -8.10 -19.81
CA PRO A 209 -10.87 -7.20 -20.92
C PRO A 209 -11.48 -7.81 -22.18
N GLU A 210 -12.45 -7.11 -22.76
CA GLU A 210 -13.05 -7.44 -24.04
C GLU A 210 -12.78 -6.29 -25.01
N ILE A 211 -12.75 -6.59 -26.31
CA ILE A 211 -12.64 -5.55 -27.34
C ILE A 211 -14.03 -4.94 -27.49
N VAL A 212 -14.22 -3.74 -26.95
CA VAL A 212 -15.52 -3.07 -26.90
C VAL A 212 -15.52 -1.75 -27.64
N ASP A 213 -16.70 -1.39 -28.15
CA ASP A 213 -17.00 -0.05 -28.65
C ASP A 213 -17.57 0.81 -27.50
N LEU A 214 -16.83 1.84 -27.10
CA LEU A 214 -17.22 2.72 -26.00
C LEU A 214 -18.49 3.53 -26.30
N ASN A 215 -18.76 3.86 -27.57
CA ASN A 215 -19.97 4.59 -27.95
C ASN A 215 -21.22 3.74 -27.73
N GLU A 216 -21.11 2.43 -27.98
CA GLU A 216 -22.20 1.47 -27.75
C GLU A 216 -22.50 1.34 -26.25
N VAL A 217 -21.47 1.19 -25.42
CA VAL A 217 -21.61 1.16 -23.94
C VAL A 217 -22.31 2.42 -23.43
N LEU A 218 -21.83 3.61 -23.83
CA LEU A 218 -22.41 4.89 -23.41
C LEU A 218 -23.86 5.07 -23.85
N THR A 219 -24.19 4.62 -25.07
CA THR A 219 -25.54 4.72 -25.62
C THR A 219 -26.52 3.81 -24.87
N ASN A 220 -26.10 2.59 -24.53
CA ASN A 220 -26.88 1.64 -23.74
C ASN A 220 -27.13 2.14 -22.31
N MET A 221 -26.14 2.82 -21.72
CA MET A 221 -26.28 3.41 -20.38
C MET A 221 -27.21 4.62 -20.33
N ARG A 222 -27.39 5.37 -21.42
CA ARG A 222 -28.14 6.63 -21.44
C ARG A 222 -29.54 6.50 -20.83
N HIS A 223 -30.27 5.45 -21.20
CA HIS A 223 -31.63 5.21 -20.69
C HIS A 223 -31.64 4.89 -19.19
N MET A 224 -30.62 4.20 -18.68
CA MET A 224 -30.47 3.90 -17.26
C MET A 224 -30.12 5.16 -16.47
N LEU A 225 -29.14 5.94 -16.93
CA LEU A 225 -28.69 7.17 -16.28
C LEU A 225 -29.81 8.20 -16.17
N GLN A 226 -30.61 8.36 -17.23
CA GLN A 226 -31.72 9.32 -17.25
C GLN A 226 -32.83 8.97 -16.24
N ARG A 227 -33.07 7.68 -15.99
CA ARG A 227 -33.98 7.25 -14.92
C ARG A 227 -33.40 7.48 -13.52
N LEU A 228 -32.07 7.47 -13.40
CA LEU A 228 -31.39 7.55 -12.11
C LEU A 228 -31.29 9.00 -11.60
N ILE A 229 -31.03 9.97 -12.49
CA ILE A 229 -30.87 11.39 -12.14
C ILE A 229 -32.18 12.21 -12.18
N GLY A 230 -33.27 11.62 -12.69
CA GLY A 230 -34.57 12.27 -12.79
C GLY A 230 -34.79 13.07 -14.09
N GLU A 231 -36.06 13.39 -14.37
CA GLU A 231 -36.48 14.05 -15.62
C GLU A 231 -36.07 15.54 -15.69
N ASP A 232 -35.71 16.14 -14.57
CA ASP A 232 -35.32 17.56 -14.46
C ASP A 232 -33.90 17.83 -14.96
N ILE A 233 -33.10 16.79 -15.24
CA ILE A 233 -31.70 16.90 -15.68
C ILE A 233 -31.55 16.34 -17.09
N THR A 234 -31.02 17.18 -18.00
CA THR A 234 -30.78 16.78 -19.41
C THR A 234 -29.38 16.18 -19.59
N ILE A 235 -29.31 14.91 -19.99
CA ILE A 235 -28.06 14.25 -20.38
C ILE A 235 -27.73 14.56 -21.84
N LYS A 236 -26.54 15.12 -22.10
CA LYS A 236 -26.01 15.31 -23.46
C LYS A 236 -24.74 14.47 -23.64
N SER A 237 -24.75 13.61 -24.66
CA SER A 237 -23.59 12.80 -25.06
C SER A 237 -22.97 13.39 -26.33
N GLN A 238 -21.69 13.75 -26.28
CA GLN A 238 -20.88 14.09 -27.45
C GLN A 238 -19.90 12.94 -27.71
N LEU A 239 -20.24 12.10 -28.67
CA LEU A 239 -19.47 10.90 -29.02
C LEU A 239 -18.73 11.14 -30.34
N ALA A 240 -17.51 10.63 -30.47
CA ALA A 240 -16.76 10.69 -31.72
C ALA A 240 -17.27 9.62 -32.69
N GLU A 241 -17.47 9.96 -33.97
CA GLU A 241 -18.01 9.04 -34.98
C GLU A 241 -17.04 7.90 -35.35
N ASP A 242 -15.73 8.13 -35.19
CA ASP A 242 -14.64 7.22 -35.57
C ASP A 242 -13.84 6.70 -34.37
N LEU A 243 -14.50 6.54 -33.21
CA LEU A 243 -13.84 6.05 -32.00
C LEU A 243 -13.39 4.59 -32.18
N GLY A 244 -12.09 4.34 -32.07
CA GLY A 244 -11.53 2.99 -32.14
C GLY A 244 -11.99 2.08 -30.99
N LYS A 245 -12.07 0.77 -31.25
CA LYS A 245 -12.38 -0.22 -30.20
C LYS A 245 -11.25 -0.30 -29.18
N SER A 246 -11.61 -0.41 -27.91
CA SER A 246 -10.66 -0.46 -26.79
C SER A 246 -10.73 -1.79 -26.07
N SER A 247 -9.60 -2.31 -25.59
CA SER A 247 -9.56 -3.51 -24.75
C SER A 247 -9.76 -3.11 -23.29
N LEU A 248 -10.97 -3.32 -22.77
CA LEU A 248 -11.35 -2.99 -21.41
C LEU A 248 -12.53 -3.84 -20.95
N ASP A 249 -12.78 -3.86 -19.65
CA ASP A 249 -13.97 -4.51 -19.09
C ASP A 249 -15.15 -3.52 -19.14
N PRO A 250 -16.21 -3.76 -19.95
CA PRO A 250 -17.32 -2.82 -20.06
C PRO A 250 -18.00 -2.53 -18.73
N SER A 251 -18.07 -3.49 -17.80
CA SER A 251 -18.69 -3.28 -16.48
C SER A 251 -17.97 -2.22 -15.64
N GLN A 252 -16.64 -2.12 -15.78
CA GLN A 252 -15.83 -1.13 -15.08
C GLN A 252 -16.09 0.28 -15.59
N ILE A 253 -16.20 0.44 -16.92
CA ILE A 253 -16.53 1.74 -17.51
C ILE A 253 -17.94 2.17 -17.14
N GLU A 254 -18.90 1.23 -17.17
CA GLU A 254 -20.26 1.49 -16.69
C GLU A 254 -20.26 1.99 -15.24
N GLN A 255 -19.45 1.37 -14.38
CA GLN A 255 -19.33 1.76 -13.00
C GLN A 255 -18.66 3.12 -12.80
N VAL A 256 -17.59 3.43 -13.56
CA VAL A 256 -16.94 4.75 -13.52
C VAL A 256 -17.94 5.84 -13.90
N ILE A 257 -18.68 5.65 -14.99
CA ILE A 257 -19.68 6.61 -15.46
C ILE A 257 -20.79 6.77 -14.42
N MET A 258 -21.29 5.68 -13.86
CA MET A 258 -22.32 5.72 -12.82
C MET A 258 -21.86 6.54 -11.59
N ASN A 259 -20.61 6.39 -11.17
CA ASN A 259 -20.06 7.15 -10.04
C ASN A 259 -19.86 8.65 -10.35
N LEU A 260 -19.65 9.03 -11.61
CA LEU A 260 -19.45 10.43 -12.01
C LEU A 260 -20.77 11.21 -12.17
N VAL A 261 -21.86 10.50 -12.42
CA VAL A 261 -23.18 11.09 -12.67
C VAL A 261 -23.96 11.36 -11.37
N ILE A 262 -23.57 10.71 -10.26
CA ILE A 262 -24.15 10.84 -8.91
C ILE A 262 -23.36 11.88 -8.12
#